data_AF-A0A429C4Z0-F1
#
_entry.id   AF-A0A429C4Z0-F1
#
_cell.length_a   1.000
_cell.length_b   1.000
_cell.length_c   1.000
_cell.angle_alpha   90.00
_cell.angle_beta   90.00
_cell.angle_gamma   90.00
#
_symmetry.space_group_name_H-M   'P 1'
#
loop_
_entity.id
_entity.type
_entity.pdbx_description
1 polymer ?
#
loop_
_entity_poly.entity_id
_entity_poly.type
_entity_poly.pdbx_seq_one_letter_code
_entity_poly.pdbx_strand_id
1 'polypeptide(L)'
;MVASALALPLTLGAAGIASADTYGSTEVQAGPDGAATHSVQSDTHRGSSSFHENSAAAGPDGAAHSSTSATAGENGDSQYRQHSGWAGQDGAGSSETHSSTDGGSDQGVLSGTLGAIGL
;
A
#
# COMPACT_ATOMS: atom_id res chain seq x y z
N MET A 1 10.47 -22.38 36.18
CA MET A 1 10.81 -20.98 35.80
C MET A 1 10.92 -20.94 34.29
N VAL A 2 9.92 -20.38 33.60
CA VAL A 2 10.01 -20.13 32.15
C VAL A 2 10.73 -18.80 32.00
N ALA A 3 11.88 -18.82 31.33
CA ALA A 3 12.64 -17.63 31.01
C ALA A 3 11.80 -16.76 30.07
N SER A 4 11.26 -15.66 30.59
CA SER A 4 10.65 -14.61 29.79
C SER A 4 11.76 -13.97 28.94
N ALA A 5 11.96 -14.50 27.73
CA ALA A 5 12.74 -13.82 26.72
C ALA A 5 12.03 -12.51 26.44
N LEU A 6 12.62 -11.43 26.94
CA LEU A 6 12.24 -10.05 26.70
C LEU A 6 12.21 -9.85 25.17
N ALA A 7 11.03 -9.95 24.55
CA ALA A 7 10.85 -9.64 23.14
C ALA A 7 10.87 -8.12 23.03
N LEU A 8 12.08 -7.55 22.98
CA LEU A 8 12.24 -6.13 22.67
C LEU A 8 11.60 -5.90 21.30
N PRO A 9 10.65 -4.96 21.15
CA PRO A 9 10.24 -4.50 19.84
C PRO A 9 11.49 -3.94 19.15
N LEU A 10 11.95 -4.60 18.10
CA LEU A 10 12.96 -4.07 17.20
C LEU A 10 12.26 -3.06 16.30
N THR A 11 12.03 -1.84 16.82
CA THR A 11 11.63 -0.71 15.99
C THR A 11 12.80 -0.40 15.05
N LEU A 12 12.75 -0.93 13.83
CA LEU A 12 13.66 -0.51 12.77
C LEU A 12 13.23 0.90 12.34
N GLY A 13 14.11 1.87 12.59
CA GLY A 13 13.85 3.28 12.33
C GLY A 13 13.50 3.56 10.88
N ALA A 14 12.58 4.49 10.67
CA ALA A 14 12.18 4.99 9.37
C ALA A 14 13.41 5.45 8.57
N ALA A 15 13.70 4.77 7.46
CA ALA A 15 14.72 5.18 6.51
C ALA A 15 14.03 5.96 5.38
N GLY A 16 14.16 7.29 5.41
CA GLY A 16 13.65 8.18 4.39
C GLY A 16 14.73 8.60 3.40
N ILE A 17 14.59 8.30 2.10
CA ILE A 17 15.42 8.92 1.04
C ILE A 17 14.58 10.02 0.40
N ALA A 18 14.90 11.28 0.70
CA ALA A 18 14.33 12.42 -0.01
C ALA A 18 15.41 13.05 -0.88
N SER A 19 15.20 13.03 -2.19
CA SER A 19 15.94 13.76 -3.22
C SER A 19 14.95 14.67 -3.95
N ALA A 20 15.45 15.61 -4.77
CA ALA A 20 14.60 16.53 -5.52
C ALA A 20 13.59 15.81 -6.42
N ASP A 21 13.91 14.58 -6.81
CA ASP A 21 13.17 13.79 -7.79
C ASP A 21 12.55 12.51 -7.20
N THR A 22 12.92 12.11 -5.97
CA THR A 22 12.46 10.85 -5.35
C THR A 22 12.27 11.04 -3.86
N TYR A 23 11.14 10.63 -3.32
CA TYR A 23 10.88 10.45 -1.90
C TYR A 23 10.55 8.98 -1.64
N GLY A 24 11.13 8.39 -0.62
CA GLY A 24 10.81 7.05 -0.16
C GLY A 24 10.91 6.98 1.36
N SER A 25 9.91 6.44 2.04
CA SER A 25 9.91 6.15 3.47
C SER A 25 9.38 4.75 3.71
N THR A 26 9.92 4.07 4.70
CA THR A 26 9.41 2.77 5.15
C THR A 26 9.48 2.69 6.65
N GLU A 27 8.36 2.37 7.26
CA GLU A 27 8.17 2.17 8.68
C GLU A 27 7.77 0.72 8.91
N VAL A 28 8.45 0.05 9.83
CA VAL A 28 8.16 -1.33 10.21
C VAL A 28 8.06 -1.39 11.73
N GLN A 29 6.97 -1.98 12.21
CA GLN A 29 6.73 -2.22 13.61
C GLN A 29 6.43 -3.70 13.82
N ALA A 30 7.08 -4.33 14.78
CA ALA A 30 6.81 -5.72 15.15
C ALA A 30 6.80 -5.87 16.67
N GLY A 31 5.85 -6.65 17.18
CA GLY A 31 5.67 -6.92 18.60
C GLY A 31 4.80 -8.16 18.86
N PRO A 32 4.51 -8.45 20.13
CA PRO A 32 3.72 -9.62 20.53
C PRO A 32 2.32 -9.65 19.89
N ASP A 33 1.76 -8.47 19.60
CA ASP A 33 0.42 -8.31 19.05
C ASP A 33 0.38 -8.32 17.52
N GLY A 34 1.54 -8.50 16.86
CA GLY A 34 1.64 -8.58 15.41
C GLY A 34 2.76 -7.74 14.80
N ALA A 35 2.74 -7.63 13.48
CA ALA A 35 3.66 -6.82 12.69
C ALA A 35 2.89 -5.92 11.71
N ALA A 36 3.35 -4.69 11.54
CA ALA A 36 2.86 -3.74 10.57
C ALA A 36 4.01 -3.15 9.77
N THR A 37 3.75 -2.89 8.49
CA THR A 37 4.64 -2.19 7.59
C THR A 37 3.86 -1.09 6.89
N HIS A 38 4.48 0.06 6.73
CA HIS A 38 3.96 1.16 5.94
C HIS A 38 5.09 1.72 5.11
N SER A 39 4.92 1.79 3.80
CA SER A 39 5.89 2.37 2.90
C SER A 39 5.22 3.35 1.96
N VAL A 40 5.91 4.44 1.70
CA VAL A 40 5.50 5.46 0.73
C VAL A 40 6.70 5.72 -0.15
N GLN A 41 6.49 5.69 -1.45
CA GLN A 41 7.47 6.04 -2.46
C GLN A 41 6.81 6.96 -3.48
N SER A 42 7.52 7.99 -3.88
CA SER A 42 7.11 8.86 -4.97
C SER A 42 8.33 9.30 -5.76
N ASP A 43 8.20 9.31 -7.08
CA ASP A 43 9.26 9.67 -7.99
C ASP A 43 8.72 10.66 -9.02
N THR A 44 9.55 11.60 -9.44
CA THR A 44 9.28 12.54 -10.52
C THR A 44 10.48 12.51 -11.46
N HIS A 45 10.27 12.20 -12.74
CA HIS A 45 11.34 12.19 -13.72
C HIS A 45 10.82 12.65 -15.08
N ARG A 46 11.46 13.68 -15.66
CA ARG A 46 11.22 14.17 -17.02
C ARG A 46 9.74 14.15 -17.43
N GLY A 47 8.96 15.07 -16.83
CA GLY A 47 7.54 15.23 -17.16
C GLY A 47 6.61 14.14 -16.64
N SER A 48 7.14 13.08 -16.02
CA SER A 48 6.35 11.98 -15.46
C SER A 48 6.48 11.93 -13.94
N SER A 49 5.46 11.41 -13.26
CA SER A 49 5.48 11.15 -11.83
C SER A 49 4.85 9.80 -11.50
N SER A 50 5.33 9.19 -10.42
CA SER A 50 4.75 7.98 -9.84
C SER A 50 4.64 8.12 -8.33
N PHE A 51 3.62 7.51 -7.77
CA PHE A 51 3.36 7.40 -6.35
C PHE A 51 2.97 5.96 -6.05
N HIS A 52 3.55 5.40 -5.00
CA HIS A 52 3.27 4.06 -4.51
C HIS A 52 3.24 4.12 -2.98
N GLU A 53 2.12 3.76 -2.40
CA GLU A 53 1.95 3.61 -0.96
C GLU A 53 1.50 2.19 -0.71
N ASN A 54 2.07 1.56 0.31
CA ASN A 54 1.73 0.21 0.70
C ASN A 54 1.72 0.09 2.22
N SER A 55 0.62 -0.39 2.76
CA SER A 55 0.44 -0.67 4.17
C SER A 55 0.02 -2.12 4.33
N ALA A 56 0.63 -2.83 5.26
CA ALA A 56 0.19 -4.16 5.64
C ALA A 56 0.33 -4.34 7.15
N ALA A 57 -0.62 -5.04 7.76
CA ALA A 57 -0.56 -5.41 9.16
C ALA A 57 -1.03 -6.86 9.32
N ALA A 58 -0.41 -7.60 10.23
CA ALA A 58 -0.79 -8.97 10.56
C ALA A 58 -0.64 -9.20 12.05
N GLY A 59 -1.63 -9.83 12.67
CA GLY A 59 -1.66 -10.16 14.09
C GLY A 59 -2.52 -11.40 14.36
N PRO A 60 -2.75 -11.73 15.64
CA PRO A 60 -3.54 -12.92 16.04
C PRO A 60 -4.96 -12.96 15.45
N ASP A 61 -5.54 -11.79 15.18
CA ASP A 61 -6.93 -11.66 14.72
C ASP A 61 -7.06 -11.66 13.19
N GLY A 62 -5.94 -11.60 12.46
CA GLY A 62 -5.93 -11.59 11.01
C GLY A 62 -4.83 -10.73 10.40
N ALA A 63 -4.95 -10.52 9.09
CA ALA A 63 -4.07 -9.65 8.31
C ALA A 63 -4.89 -8.70 7.44
N ALA A 64 -4.38 -7.50 7.25
CA ALA A 64 -4.93 -6.50 6.35
C ALA A 64 -3.81 -5.90 5.51
N HIS A 65 -4.18 -5.46 4.31
CA HIS A 65 -3.28 -4.85 3.35
C HIS A 65 -4.03 -3.74 2.61
N SER A 66 -3.33 -2.67 2.28
CA SER A 66 -3.79 -1.63 1.37
C SER A 66 -2.60 -1.17 0.54
N SER A 67 -2.79 -0.96 -0.76
CA SER A 67 -1.85 -0.20 -1.56
C SER A 67 -2.57 0.81 -2.42
N THR A 68 -1.87 1.92 -2.66
CA THR A 68 -2.26 2.95 -3.60
C THR A 68 -1.12 3.12 -4.58
N SER A 69 -1.41 3.16 -5.86
CA SER A 69 -0.45 3.51 -6.89
C SER A 69 -1.06 4.54 -7.83
N ALA A 70 -0.27 5.54 -8.19
CA ALA A 70 -0.66 6.53 -9.17
C ALA A 70 0.52 6.83 -10.08
N THR A 71 0.27 7.01 -11.37
CA THR A 71 1.29 7.45 -12.33
C THR A 71 0.70 8.54 -13.20
N ALA A 72 1.49 9.54 -13.56
CA ALA A 72 1.18 10.51 -14.59
C ALA A 72 2.35 10.55 -15.57
N GLY A 73 2.08 10.34 -16.85
CA GLY A 73 3.06 10.41 -17.92
C GLY A 73 3.12 11.79 -18.57
N GLU A 74 4.27 12.09 -19.19
CA GLU A 74 4.49 13.34 -19.93
C GLU A 74 3.45 13.55 -21.06
N ASN A 75 2.90 12.46 -21.61
CA ASN A 75 1.94 12.48 -22.71
C ASN A 75 0.48 12.63 -22.26
N GLY A 76 0.24 12.93 -20.98
CA GLY A 76 -1.10 13.10 -20.42
C GLY A 76 -1.81 11.79 -20.08
N ASP A 77 -1.14 10.65 -20.22
CA ASP A 77 -1.59 9.39 -19.66
C ASP A 77 -1.51 9.43 -18.13
N SER A 78 -2.49 8.83 -17.46
CA SER A 78 -2.48 8.74 -16.00
C SER A 78 -3.16 7.45 -15.55
N GLN A 79 -2.69 6.88 -14.46
CA GLN A 79 -3.27 5.68 -13.88
C GLN A 79 -3.38 5.87 -12.38
N TYR A 80 -4.45 5.36 -11.81
CA TYR A 80 -4.66 5.25 -10.38
C TYR A 80 -5.18 3.84 -10.09
N ARG A 81 -4.53 3.15 -9.16
CA ARG A 81 -5.02 1.89 -8.62
C ARG A 81 -4.94 1.94 -7.11
N GLN A 82 -6.03 1.56 -6.48
CA GLN A 82 -6.08 1.35 -5.04
C GLN A 82 -6.62 -0.07 -4.83
N HIS A 83 -5.88 -0.87 -4.09
CA HIS A 83 -6.38 -2.17 -3.65
C HIS A 83 -6.24 -2.29 -2.15
N SER A 84 -7.25 -2.88 -1.53
CA SER A 84 -7.21 -3.22 -0.11
C SER A 84 -7.82 -4.58 0.10
N GLY A 85 -7.39 -5.26 1.15
CA GLY A 85 -7.94 -6.54 1.54
C GLY A 85 -7.64 -6.88 2.97
N TRP A 86 -8.42 -7.81 3.50
CA TRP A 86 -8.27 -8.33 4.85
C TRP A 86 -8.64 -9.80 4.89
N ALA A 87 -8.08 -10.52 5.84
CA ALA A 87 -8.43 -11.90 6.16
C ALA A 87 -8.29 -12.11 7.67
N GLY A 88 -9.29 -12.74 8.29
CA GLY A 88 -9.31 -13.05 9.71
C GLY A 88 -10.20 -14.25 10.00
N GLN A 89 -10.45 -14.48 11.29
CA GLN A 89 -11.26 -15.63 11.74
C GLN A 89 -12.70 -15.58 11.21
N ASP A 90 -13.21 -14.37 10.93
CA ASP A 90 -14.56 -14.12 10.44
C ASP A 90 -14.67 -14.09 8.91
N GLY A 91 -13.58 -14.37 8.20
CA GLY A 91 -13.55 -14.42 6.74
C GLY A 91 -12.57 -13.43 6.12
N ALA A 92 -12.72 -13.19 4.82
CA ALA A 92 -11.82 -12.35 4.05
C ALA A 92 -12.59 -11.50 3.05
N GLY A 93 -12.03 -10.33 2.75
CA GLY A 93 -12.59 -9.37 1.80
C GLY A 93 -11.48 -8.64 1.05
N SER A 94 -11.80 -8.17 -0.15
CA SER A 94 -10.92 -7.32 -0.94
C SER A 94 -11.72 -6.33 -1.75
N SER A 95 -11.16 -5.15 -1.95
CA SER A 95 -11.71 -4.10 -2.81
C SER A 95 -10.61 -3.56 -3.70
N GLU A 96 -10.95 -3.33 -4.96
CA GLU A 96 -10.05 -2.72 -5.94
C GLU A 96 -10.78 -1.56 -6.63
N THR A 97 -10.09 -0.44 -6.75
CA THR A 97 -10.48 0.71 -7.54
C THR A 97 -9.38 0.99 -8.55
N HIS A 98 -9.72 0.98 -9.82
CA HIS A 98 -8.81 1.31 -10.91
C HIS A 98 -9.43 2.39 -11.80
N SER A 99 -8.61 3.38 -12.15
CA SER A 99 -8.90 4.33 -13.21
C SER A 99 -7.64 4.59 -14.03
N SER A 100 -7.82 4.78 -15.34
CA SER A 100 -6.76 5.17 -16.25
C SER A 100 -7.27 6.19 -17.25
N THR A 101 -6.39 7.05 -17.74
CA THR A 101 -6.60 7.91 -18.90
C THR A 101 -5.49 7.62 -19.89
N ASP A 102 -5.85 7.42 -21.15
CA ASP A 102 -4.90 7.33 -22.24
C ASP A 102 -4.66 8.73 -22.81
N GLY A 103 -3.41 9.05 -23.14
CA GLY A 103 -2.98 10.35 -23.71
C GLY A 103 -3.51 10.65 -25.13
N GLY A 104 -4.56 9.97 -25.55
CA GLY A 104 -5.26 10.14 -26.81
C GLY A 104 -6.75 9.94 -26.59
N SER A 105 -7.55 10.75 -27.27
CA SER A 105 -9.01 10.82 -27.18
C SER A 105 -9.70 9.47 -26.93
N ASP A 106 -10.54 9.45 -25.90
CA ASP A 106 -11.55 8.44 -25.54
C ASP A 106 -11.16 7.31 -24.56
N GLN A 107 -12.03 7.22 -23.52
CA GLN A 107 -12.32 6.06 -22.64
C GLN A 107 -11.47 5.87 -21.37
N GLY A 108 -11.79 6.65 -20.34
CA GLY A 108 -11.45 6.27 -18.96
C GLY A 108 -12.24 5.03 -18.53
N VAL A 109 -11.57 3.90 -18.40
CA VAL A 109 -12.16 2.65 -17.90
C VAL A 109 -12.17 2.64 -16.36
N LEU A 110 -13.32 2.94 -15.77
CA LEU A 110 -13.61 2.64 -14.36
C LEU A 110 -13.95 1.16 -14.24
N SER A 111 -13.00 0.35 -13.79
CA SER A 111 -13.25 -1.05 -13.42
C SER A 111 -13.10 -1.16 -11.90
N GLY A 112 -14.23 -1.39 -11.21
CA GLY A 112 -14.27 -1.65 -9.78
C GLY A 112 -14.86 -3.02 -9.54
N THR A 113 -14.10 -3.93 -8.93
CA THR A 113 -14.64 -5.19 -8.43
C THR A 113 -15.13 -4.98 -6.99
N LEU A 114 -16.44 -4.84 -6.82
CA LEU A 114 -17.11 -4.91 -5.51
C LEU A 114 -17.14 -6.38 -5.07
N GLY A 115 -16.16 -6.78 -4.26
CA GLY A 115 -16.18 -8.07 -3.57
C GLY A 115 -17.21 -8.05 -2.44
N ALA A 116 -18.43 -8.51 -2.70
CA ALA A 116 -19.45 -8.72 -1.68
C ALA A 116 -19.39 -10.16 -1.16
N ILE A 117 -19.11 -10.34 0.14
CA ILE A 117 -19.50 -11.51 0.97
C ILE A 117 -19.51 -10.95 2.42
N GLY A 118 -20.59 -10.90 3.21
CA GLY A 118 -21.72 -11.81 3.32
C GLY A 118 -21.61 -12.55 4.65
N LEU A 119 -22.11 -11.95 5.74
CA LEU A 119 -22.71 -12.58 6.93
C LEU A 119 -23.46 -11.52 7.75
#